data_AF-A0A4U9HEV4-F1
#
_entry.id   AF-A0A4U9HEV4-F1
#
_cell.length_a   1.000
_cell.length_b   1.000
_cell.length_c   1.000
_cell.angle_alpha   90.00
_cell.angle_beta   90.00
_cell.angle_gamma   90.00
#
_symmetry.space_group_name_H-M   'P 1'
#
loop_
_entity.id
_entity.type
_entity.pdbx_description
1 polymer ?
#
loop_
_entity_poly.entity_id
_entity_poly.type
_entity_poly.pdbx_seq_one_letter_code
_entity_poly.pdbx_strand_id
1 'polypeptide(L)'
;MLKAELFLRWNNDELAEVLDKQIEELTRQGLISQKDDLLLINPSRARTLQLLAAGARETVQRYAITFWLLSANPSINRGTLEKESRTLAQRLSMLHGINAPGVLR
;
A
#
# COMPACT_ATOMS: atom_id res chain seq x y z
N MET A 1 -14.52 -1.85 14.12
CA MET A 1 -14.99 -1.47 12.76
C MET A 1 -13.83 -1.21 11.80
N LEU A 2 -12.86 -0.38 12.17
CA LEU A 2 -11.76 0.01 11.27
C LEU A 2 -10.95 -1.17 10.69
N LYS A 3 -10.63 -2.19 11.50
CA LYS A 3 -9.88 -3.39 11.05
C LYS A 3 -10.59 -4.14 9.91
N ALA A 4 -11.92 -4.23 9.97
CA ALA A 4 -12.74 -4.90 8.96
C ALA A 4 -12.90 -4.04 7.69
N GLU A 5 -13.03 -2.72 7.83
CA GLU A 5 -13.09 -1.78 6.69
C GLU A 5 -11.75 -1.66 5.94
N LEU A 6 -10.63 -1.91 6.63
CA LEU A 6 -9.28 -1.90 6.05
C LEU A 6 -8.81 -3.28 5.59
N PHE A 7 -9.70 -4.29 5.60
CA PHE A 7 -9.37 -5.66 5.21
C PHE A 7 -8.13 -6.24 5.92
N LEU A 8 -7.85 -5.78 7.14
CA LEU A 8 -6.71 -6.22 7.95
C LEU A 8 -7.05 -7.58 8.56
N ARG A 9 -6.95 -8.61 7.73
CA ARG A 9 -7.34 -9.99 8.09
C ARG A 9 -6.38 -10.67 9.05
N TRP A 10 -5.13 -10.24 9.08
CA TRP A 10 -4.10 -10.83 9.92
C TRP A 10 -4.02 -10.17 11.29
N ASN A 11 -3.71 -10.96 12.28
CA ASN A 11 -3.25 -10.50 13.58
C ASN A 11 -1.73 -10.24 13.54
N ASN A 12 -1.22 -9.54 14.56
CA ASN A 12 0.18 -9.11 14.57
C ASN A 12 1.16 -10.30 14.63
N ASP A 13 0.76 -11.36 15.31
CA ASP A 13 1.47 -12.64 15.42
C ASP A 13 1.51 -13.42 14.11
N GLU A 14 0.53 -13.25 13.22
CA GLU A 14 0.49 -13.90 11.90
C GLU A 14 1.31 -13.13 10.84
N LEU A 15 1.58 -11.84 11.09
CA LEU A 15 2.16 -10.95 10.08
C LEU A 15 3.58 -11.37 9.69
N ALA A 16 4.39 -11.81 10.66
CA ALA A 16 5.76 -12.26 10.40
C ALA A 16 5.79 -13.43 9.40
N GLU A 17 4.99 -14.48 9.67
CA GLU A 17 4.92 -15.66 8.79
C GLU A 17 4.40 -15.31 7.39
N VAL A 18 3.44 -14.38 7.29
CA VAL A 18 2.92 -13.93 5.99
C VAL A 18 4.01 -13.20 5.21
N LEU A 19 4.77 -12.31 5.85
CA LEU A 19 5.86 -11.58 5.22
C LEU A 19 6.95 -12.52 4.75
N ASP A 20 7.33 -13.50 5.57
CA ASP A 20 8.34 -14.50 5.22
C ASP A 20 7.92 -15.27 3.97
N LYS A 21 6.68 -15.76 3.91
CA LYS A 21 6.14 -16.43 2.70
C LYS A 21 6.15 -15.55 1.46
N GLN A 22 5.87 -14.24 1.60
CA GLN A 22 5.96 -13.32 0.47
C GLN A 22 7.41 -13.12 0.01
N ILE A 23 8.35 -12.97 0.95
CA ILE A 23 9.78 -12.79 0.65
C ILE A 23 10.34 -14.05 -0.02
N GLU A 24 10.02 -15.23 0.49
CA GLU A 24 10.38 -16.52 -0.09
C GLU A 24 9.87 -16.64 -1.53
N GLU A 25 8.62 -16.27 -1.80
CA GLU A 25 8.05 -16.35 -3.14
C GLU A 25 8.69 -15.35 -4.11
N LEU A 26 8.93 -14.12 -3.67
CA LEU A 26 9.64 -13.12 -4.48
C LEU A 26 11.10 -13.55 -4.77
N THR A 27 11.74 -14.22 -3.82
CA THR A 27 13.09 -14.79 -3.98
C THR A 27 13.08 -15.98 -4.93
N ARG A 28 12.11 -16.90 -4.81
CA ARG A 28 11.91 -18.05 -5.70
C ARG A 28 11.69 -17.61 -7.15
N GLN A 29 10.99 -16.49 -7.35
CA GLN A 29 10.79 -15.87 -8.67
C GLN A 29 11.99 -15.05 -9.15
N GLY A 30 13.05 -14.93 -8.36
CA GLY A 30 14.24 -14.14 -8.66
C GLY A 30 13.99 -12.64 -8.79
N LEU A 31 12.91 -12.12 -8.19
CA LEU A 31 12.59 -10.69 -8.17
C LEU A 31 13.45 -9.94 -7.17
N ILE A 32 13.74 -10.60 -6.05
CA ILE A 32 14.65 -10.13 -5.00
C ILE A 32 15.64 -11.23 -4.64
N SER A 33 16.70 -10.87 -3.94
CA SER A 33 17.61 -11.80 -3.26
C SER A 33 17.84 -11.34 -1.83
N GLN A 34 18.18 -12.28 -0.95
CA GLN A 34 18.51 -11.99 0.44
C GLN A 34 20.03 -12.06 0.62
N LYS A 35 20.61 -11.06 1.27
CA LYS A 35 22.04 -11.01 1.62
C LYS A 35 22.20 -10.30 2.95
N ASP A 36 22.77 -10.98 3.95
CA ASP A 36 23.06 -10.40 5.26
C ASP A 36 21.84 -9.65 5.86
N ASP A 37 20.68 -10.31 5.87
CA ASP A 37 19.36 -9.74 6.27
C ASP A 37 18.83 -8.57 5.41
N LEU A 38 19.52 -8.19 4.34
CA LEU A 38 19.04 -7.21 3.38
C LEU A 38 18.31 -7.88 2.21
N LEU A 39 17.19 -7.29 1.81
CA LEU A 39 16.50 -7.62 0.57
C LEU A 39 17.03 -6.74 -0.56
N LEU A 40 17.64 -7.37 -1.56
CA LEU A 40 18.20 -6.72 -2.74
C LEU A 40 17.31 -6.97 -3.94
N ILE A 41 17.03 -5.94 -4.73
CA ILE A 41 16.26 -6.07 -5.96
C ILE A 41 17.15 -6.70 -7.04
N ASN A 42 16.63 -7.68 -7.78
CA ASN A 42 17.30 -8.17 -8.98
C ASN A 42 17.14 -7.15 -10.12
N PRO A 43 18.22 -6.48 -10.58
CA PRO A 43 18.12 -5.44 -11.61
C PRO A 43 17.52 -5.94 -12.91
N SER A 44 17.80 -7.19 -13.29
CA SER A 44 17.27 -7.82 -14.51
C SER A 44 15.76 -8.06 -14.46
N ARG A 45 15.14 -8.07 -13.27
CA ARG A 45 13.69 -8.23 -13.09
C ARG A 45 13.02 -7.00 -12.49
N ALA A 46 13.73 -5.87 -12.40
CA ALA A 46 13.24 -4.64 -11.77
C ALA A 46 11.92 -4.15 -12.37
N ARG A 47 11.72 -4.27 -13.69
CA ARG A 47 10.46 -3.88 -14.34
C ARG A 47 9.25 -4.67 -13.82
N THR A 48 9.40 -5.98 -13.61
CA THR A 48 8.31 -6.81 -13.06
C THR A 48 7.95 -6.36 -11.65
N LEU A 49 8.96 -6.10 -10.81
CA LEU A 49 8.74 -5.60 -9.45
C LEU A 49 8.10 -4.20 -9.46
N GLN A 50 8.49 -3.33 -10.39
CA GLN A 50 7.87 -2.01 -10.58
C GLN A 50 6.38 -2.12 -10.96
N LEU A 51 6.02 -3.06 -11.84
CA LEU A 51 4.63 -3.29 -12.23
C LEU A 51 3.79 -3.79 -11.04
N LEU A 52 4.32 -4.74 -10.26
CA LEU A 52 3.68 -5.19 -9.02
C LEU A 52 3.50 -4.04 -8.03
N ALA A 53 4.55 -3.24 -7.83
CA ALA A 53 4.50 -2.08 -6.95
C ALA A 53 3.50 -1.03 -7.42
N ALA A 54 3.38 -0.81 -8.74
CA ALA A 54 2.41 0.13 -9.31
C ALA A 54 0.97 -0.30 -9.00
N GLY A 55 0.65 -1.59 -9.09
CA GLY A 55 -0.67 -2.12 -8.73
C GLY A 55 -1.00 -2.01 -7.24
N ALA A 56 0.00 -2.13 -6.36
CA ALA A 56 -0.18 -2.00 -4.92
C ALA A 56 -0.20 -0.53 -4.42
N ARG A 57 0.42 0.38 -5.17
CA ARG A 57 0.68 1.77 -4.74
C ARG A 57 -0.58 2.53 -4.34
N GLU A 58 -1.63 2.47 -5.16
CA GLU A 58 -2.88 3.20 -4.88
C GLU A 58 -3.50 2.73 -3.56
N THR A 59 -3.55 1.42 -3.34
CA THR A 59 -4.09 0.81 -2.12
C THR A 59 -3.28 1.22 -0.89
N VAL A 60 -1.94 1.12 -0.97
CA VAL A 60 -1.06 1.52 0.14
C VAL A 60 -1.22 3.00 0.46
N GLN A 61 -1.28 3.86 -0.56
CA GLN A 61 -1.47 5.30 -0.39
C GLN A 61 -2.82 5.62 0.27
N ARG A 62 -3.90 4.93 -0.14
CA ARG A 62 -5.22 5.10 0.48
C ARG A 62 -5.21 4.74 1.96
N TYR A 63 -4.54 3.64 2.33
CA TYR A 63 -4.39 3.27 3.74
C TYR A 63 -3.53 4.28 4.52
N ALA A 64 -2.43 4.76 3.95
CA ALA A 64 -1.60 5.79 4.59
C ALA A 64 -2.39 7.07 4.88
N ILE A 65 -3.18 7.56 3.92
CA ILE A 65 -4.04 8.75 4.11
C ILE A 65 -5.08 8.49 5.21
N THR A 66 -5.77 7.36 5.18
CA THR A 66 -6.77 7.02 6.19
C THR A 66 -6.16 6.92 7.59
N PHE A 67 -5.02 6.25 7.74
CA PHE A 67 -4.32 6.17 9.02
C PHE A 67 -3.84 7.52 9.52
N TRP A 68 -3.31 8.37 8.63
CA TRP A 68 -2.90 9.72 9.00
C TRP A 68 -4.07 10.56 9.52
N LEU A 69 -5.22 10.53 8.83
CA LEU A 69 -6.44 11.22 9.26
C LEU A 69 -6.93 10.73 10.63
N LEU A 70 -6.94 9.41 10.83
CA LEU A 70 -7.35 8.81 12.10
C LEU A 70 -6.36 9.10 13.23
N SER A 71 -5.06 9.17 12.93
CA SER A 71 -4.06 9.58 13.91
C SER A 71 -4.22 11.03 14.32
N ALA A 72 -4.66 11.91 13.41
CA ALA A 72 -4.92 13.32 13.70
C ALA A 72 -6.25 13.53 14.42
N ASN A 73 -7.27 12.74 14.11
CA ASN A 73 -8.59 12.80 14.75
C ASN A 73 -9.23 11.40 14.88
N PRO A 74 -8.98 10.69 16.00
CA PRO A 74 -9.47 9.32 16.19
C PRO A 74 -11.00 9.19 16.26
N SER A 75 -11.71 10.28 16.59
CA SER A 75 -13.17 10.30 16.72
C SER A 75 -13.89 10.82 15.47
N ILE A 76 -13.16 11.03 14.36
CA ILE A 76 -13.74 11.42 13.08
C ILE A 76 -14.84 10.43 12.66
N ASN A 77 -16.00 10.96 12.31
CA ASN A 77 -17.08 10.12 11.80
C ASN A 77 -16.78 9.66 10.37
N ARG A 78 -17.41 8.55 9.96
CA ARG A 78 -17.17 7.92 8.65
C ARG A 78 -17.39 8.86 7.46
N GLY A 79 -18.46 9.66 7.47
CA GLY A 79 -18.77 10.56 6.35
C GLY A 79 -17.70 11.63 6.14
N THR A 80 -17.19 12.20 7.25
CA THR A 80 -16.09 13.16 7.22
C THR A 80 -14.78 12.50 6.79
N LEU A 81 -14.47 11.32 7.31
CA LEU A 81 -13.26 10.57 6.95
C LEU A 81 -13.20 10.27 5.44
N GLU A 82 -14.29 9.78 4.86
CA GLU A 82 -14.35 9.49 3.43
C GLU A 82 -14.23 10.76 2.56
N LYS A 83 -14.75 11.90 3.04
CA LYS A 83 -14.65 13.19 2.34
C LYS A 83 -13.21 13.70 2.37
N GLU A 84 -12.59 13.73 3.54
CA GLU A 84 -11.22 14.24 3.70
C GLU A 84 -10.18 13.34 3.02
N SER A 85 -10.34 12.02 3.13
CA SER A 85 -9.47 11.05 2.46
C SER A 85 -9.49 11.22 0.94
N ARG A 86 -10.68 11.44 0.36
CA ARG A 86 -10.83 11.74 -1.08
C ARG A 86 -10.16 13.05 -1.48
N THR A 87 -10.36 14.13 -0.71
CA THR A 87 -9.74 15.43 -1.00
C THR A 87 -8.21 15.35 -0.94
N LEU A 88 -7.65 14.63 0.02
CA LEU A 88 -6.20 14.44 0.14
C LEU A 88 -5.64 13.56 -0.97
N ALA A 89 -6.32 12.47 -1.32
CA ALA A 89 -5.93 11.62 -2.43
C ALA A 89 -5.89 12.39 -3.75
N GLN A 90 -6.89 13.25 -4.00
CA GLN A 90 -6.92 14.14 -5.17
C GLN A 90 -5.73 15.12 -5.18
N ARG A 91 -5.41 15.74 -4.04
CA ARG A 91 -4.25 16.64 -3.92
C ARG A 91 -2.93 15.91 -4.17
N LEU A 92 -2.72 14.72 -3.60
CA LEU A 92 -1.53 13.92 -3.89
C LEU A 92 -1.47 13.50 -5.37
N SER A 93 -2.60 13.12 -5.97
CA SER A 93 -2.64 12.74 -7.40
C SER A 93 -2.23 13.90 -8.31
N MET A 94 -2.68 15.12 -8.00
CA MET A 94 -2.30 16.34 -8.71
C MET A 94 -0.82 16.68 -8.52
N LEU A 95 -0.28 16.50 -7.30
CA LEU A 95 1.11 16.83 -6.95
C LEU A 95 2.12 15.82 -7.53
N HIS A 96 1.72 14.56 -7.68
CA HIS A 96 2.54 13.48 -8.23
C HIS A 96 2.32 13.25 -9.74
N GLY A 97 1.55 14.09 -10.43
CA GLY A 97 1.39 14.02 -11.89
C GLY A 97 0.67 12.77 -12.40
N ILE A 98 -0.10 12.07 -11.56
CA ILE A 98 -1.00 10.98 -12.01
C ILE A 98 -2.25 11.64 -12.58
N ASN A 99 -2.11 12.29 -13.73
CA ASN A 99 -3.22 12.52 -14.64
C ASN A 99 -3.48 11.20 -15.37
N ALA A 100 -4.25 10.30 -14.76
CA ALA A 100 -5.04 9.35 -15.52
C ALA A 100 -6.40 10.02 -15.79
N PRO A 101 -6.58 10.72 -16.94
CA PRO A 101 -7.91 11.15 -17.32
C PRO A 101 -8.73 9.90 -17.64
N GLY A 102 -9.71 9.58 -16.79
CA GLY A 102 -10.77 8.64 -17.14
C GLY A 102 -10.95 7.45 -16.20
N VAL A 103 -11.33 7.69 -14.93
CA VAL A 103 -12.20 6.76 -14.19
C VAL A 103 -13.10 7.54 -13.23
N LEU A 104 -13.98 8.38 -13.79
CA LEU A 104 -15.24 8.76 -13.15
C LEU A 104 -16.24 9.05 -14.28
N ARG A 105 -16.88 7.99 -14.76
CA ARG A 105 -18.22 8.08 -15.34
C ARG A 105 -19.07 7.03 -14.66
#